data_AF-A0A820PAA6-F1
#
_entry.id   AF-A0A820PAA6-F1
#
_cell.length_a   1.000
_cell.length_b   1.000
_cell.length_c   1.000
_cell.angle_alpha   90.00
_cell.angle_beta   90.00
_cell.angle_gamma   90.00
#
_symmetry.space_group_name_H-M   'P 1'
#
loop_
_entity.id
_entity.type
_entity.pdbx_description
1 polymer ?
#
loop_
_entity_poly.entity_id
_entity_poly.type
_entity_poly.pdbx_seq_one_letter_code
_entity_poly.pdbx_strand_id
1 'polypeptide(L)'
;VAKIVAPKKLALAAAEAQVASAEAILVEKRAHLRTVQEKLAVLQRNLDANLAKKDELSKQVADCKTKLTRAETLIGGLGGEKTRWMQAAKDLTHQYDNLIGDILLSSGIIAYLGAFTAVFRQDMINEWNKLIEERNLPR
;
A
#
# COMPACT_ATOMS: atom_id res chain seq x y z
N VAL A 1 -71.81 -63.86 19.72
CA VAL A 1 -70.49 -63.26 20.02
C VAL A 1 -69.64 -63.02 18.75
N ALA A 2 -69.55 -63.95 17.79
CA ALA A 2 -68.71 -63.79 16.59
C ALA A 2 -69.12 -62.66 15.60
N LYS A 3 -70.42 -62.33 15.50
CA LYS A 3 -70.97 -61.41 14.47
C LYS A 3 -70.55 -59.94 14.62
N ILE A 4 -70.17 -59.51 15.84
CA ILE A 4 -69.79 -58.12 16.16
C ILE A 4 -68.26 -57.93 16.14
N VAL A 5 -67.51 -59.03 16.30
CA VAL A 5 -66.05 -59.01 16.45
C VAL A 5 -65.33 -59.06 15.10
N ALA A 6 -65.87 -59.78 14.12
CA ALA A 6 -65.32 -59.85 12.76
C ALA A 6 -65.18 -58.48 12.06
N PRO A 7 -66.20 -57.60 12.05
CA PRO A 7 -66.05 -56.27 11.45
C PRO A 7 -65.05 -55.38 12.20
N LYS A 8 -64.95 -55.50 13.53
CA LYS A 8 -63.93 -54.78 14.33
C LYS A 8 -62.51 -55.25 14.03
N LYS A 9 -62.30 -56.56 13.79
CA LYS A 9 -60.99 -57.10 13.38
C LYS A 9 -60.58 -56.64 11.98
N LEU A 10 -61.52 -56.56 11.04
CA LEU A 10 -61.25 -56.01 9.70
C LEU A 10 -60.92 -54.51 9.74
N ALA A 11 -61.66 -53.73 10.53
CA ALA A 11 -61.39 -52.31 10.71
C ALA A 11 -60.02 -52.06 11.38
N LEU A 12 -59.66 -52.88 12.38
CA LEU A 12 -58.34 -52.84 13.02
C LEU A 12 -57.23 -53.12 11.98
N ALA A 13 -57.35 -54.19 11.21
CA ALA A 13 -56.36 -54.56 10.18
C ALA A 13 -56.21 -53.48 9.09
N ALA A 14 -57.31 -52.83 8.69
CA ALA A 14 -57.26 -51.72 7.73
C ALA A 14 -56.57 -50.47 8.30
N ALA A 15 -56.82 -50.15 9.59
CA ALA A 15 -56.15 -49.04 10.26
C ALA A 15 -54.66 -49.33 10.49
N GLU A 16 -54.30 -50.55 10.89
CA GLU A 16 -52.90 -51.00 11.02
C GLU A 16 -52.15 -50.93 9.68
N ALA A 17 -52.80 -51.31 8.57
CA ALA A 17 -52.22 -51.17 7.23
C ALA A 17 -52.02 -49.70 6.81
N GLN A 18 -52.97 -48.81 7.15
CA GLN A 18 -52.80 -47.37 6.91
C GLN A 18 -51.67 -46.76 7.73
N VAL A 19 -51.57 -47.14 9.01
CA VAL A 19 -50.49 -46.68 9.89
C VAL A 19 -49.13 -47.15 9.35
N ALA A 20 -49.00 -48.42 8.96
CA ALA A 20 -47.77 -48.96 8.39
C ALA A 20 -47.35 -48.22 7.09
N SER A 21 -48.31 -47.90 6.23
CA SER A 21 -48.07 -47.11 5.00
C SER A 21 -47.61 -45.68 5.32
N ALA A 22 -48.28 -45.00 6.26
CA ALA A 22 -47.91 -43.66 6.68
C ALA A 22 -46.52 -43.62 7.36
N GLU A 23 -46.18 -44.63 8.15
CA GLU A 23 -44.87 -44.79 8.77
C GLU A 23 -43.77 -45.00 7.73
N ALA A 24 -44.01 -45.80 6.70
CA ALA A 24 -43.06 -45.99 5.60
C ALA A 24 -42.76 -44.66 4.87
N ILE A 25 -43.81 -43.89 4.55
CA ILE A 25 -43.68 -42.56 3.92
C ILE A 25 -42.94 -41.59 4.85
N LEU A 26 -43.24 -41.60 6.15
CA LEU A 26 -42.58 -40.77 7.14
C LEU A 26 -41.07 -41.04 7.19
N VAL A 27 -40.67 -42.32 7.18
CA VAL A 27 -39.26 -42.73 7.18
C VAL A 27 -38.55 -42.25 5.91
N GLU A 28 -39.17 -42.43 4.74
CA GLU A 28 -38.62 -41.95 3.47
C GLU A 28 -38.41 -40.43 3.47
N LYS A 29 -39.43 -39.65 3.87
CA LYS A 29 -39.34 -38.19 3.92
C LYS A 29 -38.31 -37.71 4.94
N ARG A 30 -38.19 -38.37 6.09
CA ARG A 30 -37.13 -38.07 7.08
C ARG A 30 -35.74 -38.35 6.53
N ALA A 31 -35.55 -39.46 5.81
CA ALA A 31 -34.27 -39.78 5.17
C ALA A 31 -33.89 -38.75 4.08
N HIS A 32 -34.87 -38.33 3.27
CA HIS A 32 -34.66 -37.30 2.27
C HIS A 32 -34.32 -35.95 2.91
N LEU A 33 -35.06 -35.54 3.94
CA LEU A 33 -34.80 -34.30 4.69
C LEU A 33 -33.38 -34.28 5.26
N ARG A 34 -32.94 -35.40 5.87
CA ARG A 34 -31.59 -35.53 6.41
C ARG A 34 -30.53 -35.34 5.33
N THR A 35 -30.72 -35.94 4.16
CA THR A 35 -29.79 -35.81 3.02
C THR A 35 -29.68 -34.36 2.56
N VAL A 36 -30.81 -33.64 2.48
CA VAL A 36 -30.82 -32.23 2.09
C VAL A 36 -30.15 -31.36 3.16
N GLN A 37 -30.43 -31.60 4.44
CA GLN A 37 -29.82 -30.88 5.55
C GLN A 37 -28.30 -31.07 5.60
N GLU A 38 -27.81 -32.29 5.35
CA GLU A 38 -26.37 -32.57 5.28
C GLU A 38 -25.71 -31.81 4.12
N LYS A 39 -26.33 -31.79 2.93
CA LYS A 39 -25.85 -31.00 1.79
C LYS A 39 -25.86 -29.50 2.09
N LEU A 40 -26.92 -29.00 2.71
CA LEU A 40 -27.05 -27.59 3.11
C LEU A 40 -25.93 -27.21 4.09
N ALA A 41 -25.64 -28.06 5.08
CA ALA A 41 -24.59 -27.82 6.06
C ALA A 41 -23.20 -27.77 5.43
N VAL A 42 -22.95 -28.57 4.38
CA VAL A 42 -21.70 -28.51 3.61
C VAL A 42 -21.62 -27.21 2.80
N LEU A 43 -22.70 -26.84 2.11
CA LEU A 43 -22.76 -25.60 1.33
C LEU A 43 -22.58 -24.36 2.23
N GLN A 44 -23.20 -24.34 3.41
CA GLN A 44 -23.04 -23.25 4.37
C GLN A 44 -21.59 -23.14 4.84
N ARG A 45 -20.95 -24.25 5.22
CA ARG A 45 -19.52 -24.27 5.58
C ARG A 45 -18.62 -23.74 4.47
N ASN A 46 -18.90 -24.14 3.22
CA ASN A 46 -18.13 -23.67 2.07
C ASN A 46 -18.36 -22.18 1.81
N LEU A 47 -19.59 -21.69 1.97
CA LEU A 47 -19.91 -20.28 1.83
C LEU A 47 -19.15 -19.44 2.86
N ASP A 48 -19.22 -19.84 4.14
CA ASP A 48 -18.56 -19.14 5.24
C ASP A 48 -17.04 -19.11 5.05
N ALA A 49 -16.43 -20.22 4.62
CA ALA A 49 -15.01 -20.30 4.32
C ALA A 49 -14.60 -19.38 3.15
N ASN A 50 -15.42 -19.32 2.09
CA ASN A 50 -15.16 -18.44 0.94
C ASN A 50 -15.34 -16.96 1.29
N LEU A 51 -16.32 -16.62 2.13
CA LEU A 51 -16.51 -15.26 2.61
C LEU A 51 -15.32 -14.80 3.47
N ALA A 52 -14.88 -15.65 4.40
CA ALA A 52 -13.69 -15.36 5.21
C ALA A 52 -12.44 -15.15 4.32
N LYS A 53 -12.25 -15.99 3.31
CA LYS A 53 -11.13 -15.86 2.36
C LYS A 53 -11.24 -14.59 1.50
N LYS A 54 -12.44 -14.22 1.07
CA LYS A 54 -12.70 -12.98 0.32
C LYS A 54 -12.33 -11.76 1.16
N ASP A 55 -12.73 -11.73 2.42
CA ASP A 55 -12.45 -10.60 3.32
C ASP A 55 -10.96 -10.47 3.60
N GLU A 56 -10.27 -11.58 3.82
CA GLU A 56 -8.82 -11.61 3.99
C GLU A 56 -8.09 -11.06 2.76
N LEU A 57 -8.44 -11.54 1.56
CA LEU A 57 -7.86 -11.05 0.32
C LEU A 57 -8.16 -9.55 0.09
N SER A 58 -9.37 -9.11 0.45
CA SER A 58 -9.77 -7.71 0.31
C SER A 58 -8.94 -6.80 1.23
N LYS A 59 -8.64 -7.25 2.46
CA LYS A 59 -7.71 -6.55 3.37
C LYS A 59 -6.29 -6.49 2.81
N GLN A 60 -5.77 -7.61 2.32
CA GLN A 60 -4.42 -7.66 1.74
C GLN A 60 -4.27 -6.73 0.54
N VAL A 61 -5.29 -6.65 -0.32
CA VAL A 61 -5.32 -5.73 -1.47
C VAL A 61 -5.32 -4.27 -1.00
N ALA A 62 -6.14 -3.94 0.01
CA ALA A 62 -6.18 -2.59 0.57
C ALA A 62 -4.82 -2.18 1.15
N ASP A 63 -4.19 -3.06 1.94
CA ASP A 63 -2.86 -2.82 2.51
C ASP A 63 -1.79 -2.65 1.45
N CYS A 64 -1.81 -3.50 0.41
CA CYS A 64 -0.89 -3.40 -0.72
C CYS A 64 -1.04 -2.06 -1.45
N LYS A 65 -2.28 -1.64 -1.71
CA LYS A 65 -2.56 -0.36 -2.36
C LYS A 65 -2.03 0.82 -1.54
N THR A 66 -2.26 0.82 -0.22
CA THR A 66 -1.72 1.86 0.67
C THR A 66 -0.19 1.87 0.67
N LYS A 67 0.46 0.70 0.72
CA LYS A 67 1.92 0.61 0.64
C LYS A 67 2.46 1.15 -0.68
N LEU A 68 1.78 0.84 -1.79
CA LEU A 68 2.16 1.27 -3.13
C LEU A 68 2.06 2.79 -3.27
N THR A 69 0.94 3.40 -2.86
CA THR A 69 0.79 4.87 -2.87
C THR A 69 1.85 5.57 -2.02
N ARG A 70 2.19 5.02 -0.85
CA ARG A 70 3.27 5.56 -0.01
C ARG A 70 4.63 5.46 -0.71
N ALA A 71 4.93 4.33 -1.35
CA ALA A 71 6.17 4.15 -2.08
C ALA A 71 6.27 5.11 -3.28
N GLU A 72 5.20 5.29 -4.05
CA GLU A 72 5.14 6.25 -5.16
C GLU A 72 5.38 7.69 -4.67
N THR A 73 4.71 8.07 -3.57
CA THR A 73 4.90 9.40 -2.96
C THR A 73 6.35 9.61 -2.53
N LEU A 74 6.95 8.59 -1.92
CA LEU A 74 8.34 8.64 -1.47
C LEU A 74 9.31 8.72 -2.66
N ILE A 75 9.12 7.92 -3.70
CA ILE A 75 9.93 7.97 -4.92
C ILE A 75 9.79 9.33 -5.61
N GLY A 76 8.58 9.86 -5.72
CA GLY A 76 8.30 11.18 -6.30
C GLY A 76 8.96 12.31 -5.52
N GLY A 77 8.90 12.27 -4.18
CA GLY A 77 9.54 13.25 -3.31
C GLY A 77 11.07 13.17 -3.34
N LEU A 78 11.65 11.97 -3.21
CA LEU A 78 13.10 11.78 -3.16
C LEU A 78 13.79 12.00 -4.51
N GLY A 79 13.10 11.79 -5.63
CA GLY A 79 13.67 12.00 -6.96
C GLY A 79 14.14 13.45 -7.18
N GLY A 80 13.33 14.42 -6.76
CA GLY A 80 13.70 15.84 -6.79
C GLY A 80 14.84 16.18 -5.83
N GLU A 81 14.80 15.61 -4.61
CA GLU A 81 15.83 15.84 -3.60
C GLU A 81 17.20 15.31 -4.03
N LYS A 82 17.26 14.12 -4.66
CA LYS A 82 18.50 13.57 -5.22
C LYS A 82 19.14 14.54 -6.22
N THR A 83 18.36 15.04 -7.17
CA THR A 83 18.85 16.01 -8.16
C THR A 83 19.33 17.30 -7.50
N ARG A 84 18.56 17.82 -6.54
CA ARG A 84 18.93 19.01 -5.77
C ARG A 84 20.25 18.83 -5.01
N TRP A 85 20.43 17.70 -4.33
CA TRP A 85 21.65 17.42 -3.57
C TRP A 85 22.85 17.18 -4.47
N MET A 86 22.66 16.52 -5.61
CA MET A 86 23.72 16.37 -6.60
C MET A 86 24.17 17.71 -7.16
N GLN A 87 23.22 18.63 -7.44
CA GLN A 87 23.57 19.98 -7.90
C GLN A 87 24.28 20.77 -6.79
N ALA A 88 23.73 20.78 -5.58
CA ALA A 88 24.35 21.47 -4.45
C ALA A 88 25.77 20.97 -4.16
N ALA A 89 26.02 19.66 -4.28
CA ALA A 89 27.36 19.09 -4.13
C ALA A 89 28.33 19.56 -5.23
N LYS A 90 27.86 19.65 -6.48
CA LYS A 90 28.67 20.19 -7.60
C LYS A 90 28.98 21.67 -7.39
N ASP A 91 27.98 22.47 -7.05
CA ASP A 91 28.14 23.91 -6.82
C ASP A 91 29.11 24.16 -5.66
N LEU A 92 28.99 23.38 -4.58
CA LEU A 92 29.89 23.47 -3.44
C LEU A 92 31.32 23.07 -3.80
N THR A 93 31.50 22.06 -4.65
CA THR A 93 32.83 21.66 -5.13
C THR A 93 33.47 22.79 -5.92
N HIS A 94 32.73 23.41 -6.85
CA HIS A 94 33.20 24.55 -7.61
C HIS A 94 33.55 25.76 -6.72
N GLN A 95 32.71 26.07 -5.73
CA GLN A 95 33.00 27.13 -4.75
C GLN A 95 34.25 26.81 -3.92
N TYR A 96 34.43 25.55 -3.53
CA TYR A 96 35.59 25.11 -2.76
C TYR A 96 36.89 25.27 -3.56
N ASP A 97 36.88 24.89 -4.83
CA ASP A 97 38.04 25.03 -5.71
C ASP A 97 38.44 26.52 -5.85
N ASN A 98 37.45 27.42 -5.97
CA ASN A 98 37.67 28.86 -6.18
C ASN A 98 37.88 29.67 -4.88
N LEU A 99 37.68 29.04 -3.73
CA LEU A 99 37.67 29.69 -2.41
C LEU A 99 38.95 30.49 -2.12
N ILE A 100 40.10 29.98 -2.53
CA ILE A 100 41.40 30.62 -2.27
C ILE A 100 41.50 31.96 -3.02
N GLY A 101 41.07 32.02 -4.28
CA GLY A 101 41.04 33.24 -5.07
C GLY A 101 40.06 34.27 -4.50
N ASP A 102 38.87 33.81 -4.08
CA ASP A 102 37.85 34.65 -3.48
C ASP A 102 38.31 35.27 -2.15
N ILE A 103 38.97 34.49 -1.29
CA ILE A 103 39.54 34.99 -0.02
C ILE A 103 40.65 36.01 -0.28
N LEU A 104 41.54 35.73 -1.22
CA LEU A 104 42.63 36.63 -1.58
C LEU A 104 42.09 37.98 -2.05
N LEU A 105 41.14 37.98 -2.98
CA LEU A 105 40.55 39.20 -3.50
C LEU A 105 39.78 39.96 -2.40
N SER A 106 38.94 39.25 -1.63
CA SER A 106 38.13 39.85 -0.57
C SER A 106 38.99 40.50 0.51
N SER A 107 40.06 39.82 0.95
CA SER A 107 40.99 40.36 1.94
C SER A 107 41.74 41.59 1.43
N GLY A 108 42.16 41.60 0.17
CA GLY A 108 42.79 42.76 -0.45
C GLY A 108 41.85 43.98 -0.54
N ILE A 109 40.58 43.76 -0.90
CA ILE A 109 39.57 44.82 -0.96
C ILE A 109 39.37 45.44 0.43
N ILE A 110 39.21 44.60 1.45
CA ILE A 110 39.00 45.05 2.84
C ILE A 110 40.22 45.82 3.35
N ALA A 111 41.43 45.33 3.10
CA ALA A 111 42.66 45.90 3.63
C ALA A 111 43.07 47.21 2.93
N TYR A 112 42.92 47.32 1.61
CA TYR A 112 43.54 48.39 0.83
C TYR A 112 42.54 49.33 0.17
N LEU A 113 41.33 48.89 -0.15
CA LEU A 113 40.43 49.67 -1.00
C LEU A 113 39.40 50.53 -0.23
N GLY A 114 39.37 50.43 1.11
CA GLY A 114 38.37 51.10 1.94
C GLY A 114 38.31 52.63 1.79
N ALA A 115 39.46 53.31 1.61
CA ALA A 115 39.54 54.77 1.53
C ALA A 115 39.23 55.36 0.14
N PHE A 116 39.03 54.52 -0.88
CA PHE A 116 38.89 54.95 -2.26
C PHE A 116 37.42 55.06 -2.71
N THR A 117 37.19 55.77 -3.82
CA THR A 117 35.85 55.91 -4.41
C THR A 117 35.40 54.61 -5.08
N ALA A 118 34.09 54.44 -5.23
CA ALA A 118 33.52 53.22 -5.83
C ALA A 118 34.05 52.91 -7.24
N VAL A 119 34.25 53.95 -8.07
CA VAL A 119 34.79 53.80 -9.43
C VAL A 119 36.21 53.25 -9.37
N PHE A 120 37.08 53.85 -8.56
CA PHE A 120 38.47 53.38 -8.41
C PHE A 120 38.53 51.96 -7.85
N ARG A 121 37.67 51.62 -6.89
CA ARG A 121 37.58 50.25 -6.36
C ARG A 121 37.22 49.24 -7.46
N GLN A 122 36.26 49.56 -8.33
CA GLN A 122 35.86 48.66 -9.40
C GLN A 122 36.98 48.44 -10.41
N ASP A 123 37.71 49.50 -10.76
CA ASP A 123 38.86 49.41 -11.67
C ASP A 123 39.96 48.52 -11.07
N MET A 124 40.30 48.71 -9.80
CA MET A 124 41.28 47.88 -9.10
C MET A 124 40.84 46.42 -8.95
N ILE A 125 39.57 46.17 -8.64
CA ILE A 125 39.02 44.81 -8.58
C ILE A 125 39.17 44.12 -9.95
N ASN A 126 38.85 44.81 -11.04
CA ASN A 126 38.97 44.26 -12.39
C ASN A 126 40.44 43.95 -12.75
N GLU A 127 41.38 44.82 -12.36
CA GLU A 127 42.81 44.60 -12.58
C GLU A 127 43.34 43.42 -11.75
N TRP A 128 42.96 43.33 -10.48
CA TRP A 128 43.35 42.22 -9.60
C TRP A 128 42.75 40.89 -10.06
N ASN A 129 41.54 40.89 -10.62
CA ASN A 129 40.94 39.71 -11.22
C ASN A 129 41.79 39.18 -12.39
N LYS A 130 42.24 40.07 -13.29
CA LYS A 130 43.13 39.69 -14.40
C LYS A 130 44.45 39.10 -13.89
N LEU A 131 45.03 39.70 -12.86
CA LEU A 131 46.27 39.18 -12.26
C LEU A 131 46.08 37.78 -11.65
N ILE A 132 44.93 37.51 -11.02
CA ILE A 132 44.60 36.18 -10.48
C ILE A 132 44.52 35.16 -11.62
N GLU A 133 43.87 35.50 -12.73
CA GLU A 133 43.78 34.64 -13.93
C GLU A 133 45.16 34.39 -14.57
N GLU A 134 45.98 35.44 -14.76
CA GLU A 134 47.34 35.33 -15.30
C GLU A 134 48.27 34.45 -14.45
N ARG A 135 48.01 34.37 -13.14
CA ARG A 135 48.76 33.56 -12.18
C ARG A 135 48.20 32.14 -12.04
N ASN A 136 47.20 31.76 -12.82
CA ASN A 136 46.51 30.47 -12.75
C ASN A 136 45.97 30.16 -11.34
N LEU A 137 45.52 31.19 -10.63
CA LEU A 137 44.86 30.98 -9.35
C LEU A 137 43.38 30.61 -9.57
N PRO A 138 42.83 29.65 -8.80
CA PRO A 138 41.44 29.21 -8.96
C PRO A 138 40.44 30.35 -8.73
N ARG A 139 39.45 30.48 -9.61
CA ARG A 139 38.41 31.51 -9.58
C ARG A 139 37.20 31.11 -10.43
#